data_AF-A0AAD8AHQ0-F1
#
_entry.id   AF-A0AAD8AHQ0-F1
#
_cell.length_a   1.000
_cell.length_b   1.000
_cell.length_c   1.000
_cell.angle_alpha   90.00
_cell.angle_beta   90.00
_cell.angle_gamma   90.00
#
_symmetry.space_group_name_H-M   'P 1'
#
loop_
_entity.id
_entity.type
_entity.pdbx_description
1 polymer ?
#
loop_
_entity_poly.entity_id
_entity_poly.type
_entity_poly.pdbx_seq_one_letter_code
_entity_poly.pdbx_strand_id
1 'polypeptide(L)'
;MSSVNHKSVSSSFLVCSEDQVFRPTMKGNGKRNGNGNGNGNGNGHKLHAEGVNVGVTANGNATAKKQHYHLHPIKDDDYHHEVTDRVVEEPGKYELGQYGYGKNNVKLLHVHREGELHTVREYEVDTHLKLNSKKDFIAGDNKDIIATDTQKNTVYVLANRHGVNSPEEFALLVCSHFLYTYRHVEEATVHVEEYPWERLQVDQRDHNHAFIFSPKSFRFCTVVQKRNERPKIVGGLRDLRVLKTTQSAFTDFIQDEYRTLPDVNDRIFSTIVTATWEYSTANGVDFDDVWETVKECILDKFAGPPDTGIFSPSVQNTLYLAEKMILDKVEQISRIDMSMPNKHYFTLDLSKFPTSIVKSENKEVYEPVDKPSGIIHAMLERKQEPRSKL
;
A
#
# COMPACT_ATOMS: atom_id res chain seq x y z
N MET A 1 10.89 -18.60 38.35
CA MET A 1 10.89 -17.12 38.29
C MET A 1 12.17 -16.75 37.56
N SER A 2 12.21 -16.28 36.32
CA SER A 2 11.37 -15.33 35.60
C SER A 2 11.41 -15.64 34.09
N SER A 3 10.26 -15.64 33.43
CA SER A 3 10.15 -15.73 31.96
C SER A 3 10.26 -14.33 31.36
N VAL A 4 11.24 -14.12 30.48
CA VAL A 4 11.39 -12.86 29.73
C VAL A 4 10.47 -12.92 28.51
N ASN A 5 9.41 -12.13 28.55
CA ASN A 5 8.50 -11.90 27.43
C ASN A 5 9.22 -11.15 26.31
N HIS A 6 9.35 -11.78 25.13
CA HIS A 6 9.65 -11.07 23.89
C HIS A 6 8.42 -10.26 23.48
N LYS A 7 8.45 -8.94 23.73
CA LYS A 7 7.53 -8.00 23.09
C LYS A 7 8.03 -7.70 21.68
N SER A 8 7.27 -8.16 20.69
CA SER A 8 7.33 -7.66 19.31
C SER A 8 6.89 -6.19 19.34
N VAL A 9 7.85 -5.27 19.21
CA VAL A 9 7.55 -3.85 19.00
C VAL A 9 7.06 -3.71 17.57
N SER A 10 5.76 -3.43 17.42
CA SER A 10 5.18 -2.95 16.17
C SER A 10 5.83 -1.61 15.85
N SER A 11 6.58 -1.54 14.76
CA SER A 11 7.10 -0.28 14.22
C SER A 11 5.92 0.50 13.64
N SER A 12 5.24 1.26 14.50
CA SER A 12 4.28 2.28 14.09
C SER A 12 5.05 3.37 13.34
N PHE A 13 5.12 3.28 12.03
CA PHE A 13 5.52 4.41 11.21
C PHE A 13 4.44 5.49 11.31
N LEU A 14 4.87 6.72 11.61
CA LEU A 14 4.00 7.89 11.61
C LEU A 14 3.32 8.01 10.24
N VAL A 15 2.00 7.89 10.24
CA VAL A 15 1.15 8.40 9.16
C VAL A 15 1.22 9.92 9.23
N CYS A 16 2.03 10.54 8.36
CA CYS A 16 1.91 11.97 8.09
C CYS A 16 0.67 12.17 7.20
N SER A 17 -0.43 12.64 7.79
CA SER A 17 -1.58 13.14 7.05
C SER A 17 -1.28 14.54 6.51
N GLU A 18 -1.16 14.70 5.20
CA GLU A 18 -1.32 16.00 4.54
C GLU A 18 -2.61 16.00 3.70
N ASP A 19 -3.64 16.66 4.24
CA ASP A 19 -4.86 17.01 3.52
C ASP A 19 -4.57 18.14 2.52
N GLN A 20 -4.30 17.81 1.26
CA GLN A 20 -4.33 18.78 0.16
C GLN A 20 -5.72 18.76 -0.49
N VAL A 21 -6.61 19.60 0.04
CA VAL A 21 -7.94 19.87 -0.55
C VAL A 21 -7.76 20.68 -1.84
N PHE A 22 -7.84 20.02 -2.99
CA PHE A 22 -7.94 20.69 -4.29
C PHE A 22 -9.35 21.30 -4.46
N ARG A 23 -9.46 22.63 -4.35
CA ARG A 23 -10.69 23.37 -4.71
C ARG A 23 -10.60 23.86 -6.16
N PRO A 24 -11.51 23.47 -7.08
CA PRO A 24 -11.60 24.12 -8.37
C PRO A 24 -12.33 25.46 -8.23
N THR A 25 -11.70 26.54 -8.66
CA THR A 25 -12.34 27.85 -8.80
C THR A 25 -13.11 27.89 -10.13
N MET A 26 -14.44 27.91 -10.07
CA MET A 26 -15.27 28.34 -11.18
C MET A 26 -15.27 29.87 -11.27
N LYS A 27 -14.93 30.43 -12.43
CA LYS A 27 -15.40 31.75 -12.87
C LYS A 27 -15.97 31.62 -14.27
N GLY A 28 -17.23 32.04 -14.40
CA GLY A 28 -18.04 31.87 -15.60
C GLY A 28 -17.90 32.96 -16.66
N ASN A 29 -18.44 32.59 -17.83
CA ASN A 29 -19.15 33.36 -18.85
C ASN A 29 -18.64 34.76 -19.24
N GLY A 30 -18.17 34.82 -20.50
CA GLY A 30 -18.25 36.00 -21.36
C GLY A 30 -18.63 35.60 -22.78
N LYS A 31 -19.88 35.86 -23.17
CA LYS A 31 -20.39 35.79 -24.56
C LYS A 31 -19.60 36.73 -25.48
N ARG A 32 -19.35 36.33 -26.73
CA ARG A 32 -19.43 37.22 -27.91
C ARG A 32 -19.57 36.45 -29.22
N ASN A 33 -20.54 36.88 -30.02
CA ASN A 33 -20.86 36.45 -31.37
C ASN A 33 -19.75 36.80 -32.37
N GLY A 34 -19.65 36.03 -33.46
CA GLY A 34 -18.90 36.39 -34.66
C GLY A 34 -19.14 35.42 -35.81
N ASN A 35 -20.04 35.79 -36.72
CA ASN A 35 -20.31 35.16 -38.01
C ASN A 35 -19.07 35.19 -38.92
N GLY A 36 -18.83 34.16 -39.73
CA GLY A 36 -17.75 34.18 -40.72
C GLY A 36 -17.70 32.93 -41.60
N ASN A 37 -18.44 32.97 -42.70
CA ASN A 37 -18.45 32.00 -43.80
C ASN A 37 -17.11 32.04 -44.55
N GLY A 38 -16.55 30.90 -44.97
CA GLY A 38 -15.27 30.87 -45.70
C GLY A 38 -14.91 29.50 -46.25
N ASN A 39 -15.36 29.23 -47.48
CA ASN A 39 -15.03 28.08 -48.32
C ASN A 39 -13.56 28.18 -48.80
N GLY A 40 -12.80 27.08 -48.82
CA GLY A 40 -11.39 27.11 -49.23
C GLY A 40 -10.78 25.72 -49.45
N ASN A 41 -10.83 25.28 -50.70
CA ASN A 41 -10.26 24.06 -51.27
C ASN A 41 -8.72 24.16 -51.33
N GLY A 42 -7.96 23.06 -51.16
CA GLY A 42 -6.53 23.08 -51.49
C GLY A 42 -5.64 21.95 -50.94
N ASN A 43 -5.50 20.89 -51.74
CA ASN A 43 -4.28 20.09 -52.01
C ASN A 43 -3.34 19.65 -50.87
N GLY A 44 -3.37 18.35 -50.60
CA GLY A 44 -2.34 17.43 -51.10
C GLY A 44 -0.94 17.51 -50.47
N HIS A 45 -0.61 16.52 -49.64
CA HIS A 45 0.69 15.85 -49.73
C HIS A 45 0.58 14.37 -49.36
N LYS A 46 0.74 13.53 -50.41
CA LYS A 46 1.15 12.13 -50.31
C LYS A 46 2.57 12.10 -49.75
N LEU A 47 2.84 11.24 -48.78
CA LEU A 47 4.16 10.65 -48.60
C LEU A 47 4.03 9.13 -48.64
N HIS A 48 4.84 8.57 -49.53
CA HIS A 48 4.89 7.18 -49.94
C HIS A 48 5.50 6.30 -48.84
N ALA A 49 4.96 5.09 -48.76
CA ALA A 49 5.55 3.95 -48.12
C ALA A 49 6.67 3.35 -48.99
N GLU A 50 7.79 3.01 -48.36
CA GLU A 50 8.70 1.92 -48.72
C GLU A 50 8.96 1.19 -47.38
N GLY A 51 8.76 -0.11 -47.19
CA GLY A 51 8.82 -1.20 -48.15
C GLY A 51 10.12 -1.97 -47.95
N VAL A 52 10.34 -2.58 -46.77
CA VAL A 52 11.35 -3.63 -46.62
C VAL A 52 10.69 -4.88 -46.05
N ASN A 53 10.69 -5.89 -46.91
CA ASN A 53 10.10 -7.20 -46.75
C ASN A 53 11.25 -8.17 -46.43
N VAL A 54 11.23 -8.83 -45.27
CA VAL A 54 12.09 -9.99 -45.01
C VAL A 54 11.31 -11.06 -44.24
N GLY A 55 10.80 -12.01 -45.00
CA GLY A 55 10.91 -13.46 -44.79
C GLY A 55 10.62 -14.03 -43.40
N VAL A 56 9.43 -14.60 -43.26
CA VAL A 56 9.09 -15.62 -42.26
C VAL A 56 9.74 -16.96 -42.65
N THR A 57 10.48 -17.57 -41.74
CA THR A 57 10.67 -19.03 -41.69
C THR A 57 10.59 -19.49 -40.24
N ALA A 58 9.56 -20.27 -39.93
CA ALA A 58 9.39 -21.00 -38.69
C ALA A 58 10.02 -22.39 -38.82
N ASN A 59 10.85 -22.77 -37.83
CA ASN A 59 10.96 -24.13 -37.25
C ASN A 59 12.19 -24.21 -36.34
N GLY A 60 12.02 -24.71 -35.11
CA GLY A 60 13.14 -25.24 -34.32
C GLY A 60 13.01 -25.08 -32.80
N ASN A 61 12.70 -26.20 -32.14
CA ASN A 61 12.79 -26.47 -30.69
C ASN A 61 13.81 -25.62 -29.90
N ALA A 62 13.35 -24.98 -28.82
CA ALA A 62 14.22 -24.37 -27.82
C ALA A 62 14.08 -25.09 -26.46
N THR A 63 15.04 -25.96 -26.19
CA THR A 63 15.34 -26.56 -24.89
C THR A 63 15.67 -25.51 -23.83
N ALA A 64 15.09 -25.65 -22.64
CA ALA A 64 15.39 -24.84 -21.46
C ALA A 64 16.89 -24.87 -21.10
N LYS A 65 17.56 -23.71 -21.18
CA LYS A 65 18.92 -23.51 -20.66
C LYS A 65 18.84 -22.73 -19.35
N LYS A 66 19.26 -23.37 -18.25
CA LYS A 66 19.63 -22.69 -17.00
C LYS A 66 20.85 -21.80 -17.30
N GLN A 67 20.72 -20.48 -17.14
CA GLN A 67 21.84 -19.55 -17.21
C GLN A 67 22.39 -19.31 -15.80
N HIS A 68 23.65 -19.70 -15.59
CA HIS A 68 24.45 -19.28 -14.44
C HIS A 68 24.99 -17.87 -14.68
N TYR A 69 24.77 -16.96 -13.74
CA TYR A 69 25.26 -15.58 -13.79
C TYR A 69 26.70 -15.51 -13.26
N HIS A 70 27.61 -14.91 -14.02
CA HIS A 70 28.93 -14.49 -13.56
C HIS A 70 28.96 -12.97 -13.47
N LEU A 71 29.17 -12.45 -12.25
CA LEU A 71 29.44 -11.04 -11.97
C LEU A 71 30.84 -10.96 -11.36
N HIS A 72 31.68 -10.10 -11.92
CA HIS A 72 33.04 -9.89 -11.48
C HIS A 72 33.09 -8.90 -10.30
N PRO A 73 33.83 -9.20 -9.21
CA PRO A 73 34.09 -8.23 -8.15
C PRO A 73 35.19 -7.25 -8.57
N ILE A 74 35.04 -5.98 -8.17
CA ILE A 74 36.08 -4.94 -8.28
C ILE A 74 37.13 -5.20 -7.18
N LYS A 75 38.42 -5.09 -7.54
CA LYS A 75 39.55 -5.28 -6.61
C LYS A 75 39.88 -3.98 -5.88
N ASP A 76 40.16 -4.13 -4.59
CA ASP A 76 40.76 -3.12 -3.70
C ASP A 76 42.21 -2.88 -4.13
N ASP A 77 42.59 -1.64 -4.41
CA ASP A 77 43.95 -1.10 -4.20
C ASP A 77 43.96 0.36 -4.69
N ASP A 78 43.79 1.31 -3.75
CA ASP A 78 44.44 2.63 -3.74
C ASP A 78 43.85 3.49 -2.60
N TYR A 79 44.50 3.47 -1.43
CA TYR A 79 44.23 4.42 -0.34
C TYR A 79 45.55 4.88 0.29
N HIS A 80 46.04 6.05 -0.12
CA HIS A 80 47.03 6.81 0.63
C HIS A 80 46.32 7.81 1.57
N HIS A 81 46.81 7.86 2.81
CA HIS A 81 46.25 8.57 3.95
C HIS A 81 46.76 10.01 4.08
N GLU A 82 45.89 10.92 4.49
CA GLU A 82 46.23 12.03 5.38
C GLU A 82 45.23 12.03 6.55
N VAL A 83 45.76 12.09 7.77
CA VAL A 83 44.99 12.03 9.03
C VAL A 83 44.95 13.45 9.60
N THR A 84 43.77 14.06 9.65
CA THR A 84 43.54 15.30 10.40
C THR A 84 42.87 14.99 11.74
N ASP A 85 43.37 15.64 12.79
CA ASP A 85 43.03 15.48 14.20
C ASP A 85 41.54 15.27 14.48
N ARG A 86 41.20 14.09 15.01
CA ARG A 86 39.87 13.78 15.56
C ARG A 86 39.90 14.01 17.06
N VAL A 87 38.99 14.88 17.52
CA VAL A 87 38.63 15.05 18.92
C VAL A 87 38.29 13.67 19.50
N VAL A 88 39.01 13.26 20.55
CA VAL A 88 38.79 12.00 21.25
C VAL A 88 37.56 12.16 22.12
N GLU A 89 36.39 11.71 21.64
CA GLU A 89 35.20 11.57 22.49
C GLU A 89 35.41 10.47 23.54
N GLU A 90 34.89 10.68 24.74
CA GLU A 90 34.95 9.67 25.81
C GLU A 90 34.26 8.36 25.38
N PRO A 91 34.90 7.20 25.57
CA PRO A 91 34.31 5.93 25.16
C PRO A 91 33.07 5.59 26.02
N GLY A 92 31.96 5.29 25.35
CA GLY A 92 30.98 4.32 25.85
C GLY A 92 29.76 4.83 26.63
N LYS A 93 29.39 6.12 26.54
CA LYS A 93 28.15 6.59 27.21
C LYS A 93 26.86 6.26 26.45
N TYR A 94 26.94 6.11 25.13
CA TYR A 94 25.77 5.96 24.25
C TYR A 94 25.98 4.86 23.21
N GLU A 95 24.90 4.19 22.83
CA GLU A 95 24.88 3.22 21.73
C GLU A 95 23.73 3.53 20.75
N LEU A 96 23.94 3.24 19.46
CA LEU A 96 22.90 3.32 18.45
C LEU A 96 21.94 2.13 18.58
N GLY A 97 20.75 2.37 19.13
CA GLY A 97 19.71 1.34 19.29
C GLY A 97 19.07 0.90 17.96
N GLN A 98 18.65 1.87 17.13
CA GLN A 98 18.16 1.65 15.77
C GLN A 98 18.72 2.74 14.86
N TYR A 99 19.13 2.33 13.66
CA TYR A 99 19.73 3.22 12.67
C TYR A 99 19.54 2.62 11.28
N GLY A 100 19.49 3.50 10.30
CA GLY A 100 19.29 3.20 8.90
C GLY A 100 19.18 4.52 8.13
N TYR A 101 19.34 4.46 6.82
CA TYR A 101 19.23 5.63 5.97
C TYR A 101 18.69 5.22 4.61
N GLY A 102 18.19 6.18 3.83
CA GLY A 102 17.45 5.82 2.64
C GLY A 102 16.96 6.95 1.78
N LYS A 103 16.09 6.59 0.84
CA LYS A 103 15.32 7.54 0.02
C LYS A 103 13.84 7.21 0.16
N ASN A 104 13.03 8.23 0.39
CA ASN A 104 11.58 8.10 0.41
C ASN A 104 10.96 8.76 -0.82
N ASN A 105 9.72 8.36 -1.11
CA ASN A 105 8.83 8.97 -2.09
C ASN A 105 9.40 8.94 -3.52
N VAL A 106 10.11 7.86 -3.88
CA VAL A 106 10.60 7.67 -5.26
C VAL A 106 9.42 7.25 -6.12
N LYS A 107 8.86 8.22 -6.84
CA LYS A 107 7.68 8.03 -7.67
C LYS A 107 8.03 7.54 -9.08
N LEU A 108 7.35 6.49 -9.54
CA LEU A 108 7.52 5.95 -10.90
C LEU A 108 6.19 5.53 -11.52
N LEU A 109 6.08 5.66 -12.83
CA LEU A 109 5.00 5.09 -13.65
C LEU A 109 5.63 4.13 -14.65
N HIS A 110 5.22 2.87 -14.61
CA HIS A 110 5.58 1.88 -15.61
C HIS A 110 4.43 1.68 -16.59
N VAL A 111 4.72 1.73 -17.89
CA VAL A 111 3.75 1.53 -18.96
C VAL A 111 4.22 0.38 -19.84
N HIS A 112 3.44 -0.70 -19.86
CA HIS A 112 3.65 -1.82 -20.79
C HIS A 112 2.70 -1.68 -21.98
N ARG A 113 3.21 -1.91 -23.20
CA ARG A 113 2.47 -1.68 -24.45
C ARG A 113 2.45 -2.95 -25.30
N GLU A 114 1.25 -3.46 -25.55
CA GLU A 114 0.98 -4.58 -26.43
C GLU A 114 0.08 -4.11 -27.58
N GLY A 115 0.72 -3.59 -28.64
CA GLY A 115 -0.01 -2.90 -29.71
C GLY A 115 -0.74 -1.67 -29.18
N GLU A 116 -2.05 -1.58 -29.44
CA GLU A 116 -2.91 -0.49 -28.97
C GLU A 116 -3.27 -0.61 -27.47
N LEU A 117 -3.15 -1.80 -26.89
CA LEU A 117 -3.49 -2.07 -25.49
C LEU A 117 -2.31 -1.71 -24.59
N HIS A 118 -2.52 -0.76 -23.68
CA HIS A 118 -1.54 -0.37 -22.69
C HIS A 118 -1.99 -0.80 -21.29
N THR A 119 -1.04 -1.22 -20.45
CA THR A 119 -1.25 -1.42 -19.00
C THR A 119 -0.31 -0.50 -18.22
N VAL A 120 -0.76 -0.04 -17.05
CA VAL A 120 0.01 0.88 -16.20
C VAL A 120 0.04 0.39 -14.77
N ARG A 121 1.16 0.61 -14.08
CA ARG A 121 1.25 0.60 -12.61
C ARG A 121 2.10 1.80 -12.19
N GLU A 122 1.60 2.59 -11.26
CA GLU A 122 2.29 3.76 -10.72
C GLU A 122 2.57 3.54 -9.25
N TYR A 123 3.83 3.62 -8.85
CA TYR A 123 4.30 3.34 -7.49
C TYR A 123 4.96 4.55 -6.86
N GLU A 124 4.89 4.61 -5.54
CA GLU A 124 5.75 5.41 -4.68
C GLU A 124 6.58 4.47 -3.80
N VAL A 125 7.90 4.61 -3.85
CA VAL A 125 8.85 3.63 -3.30
C VAL A 125 9.77 4.28 -2.28
N ASP A 126 9.88 3.65 -1.11
CA ASP A 126 10.88 3.98 -0.09
C ASP A 126 11.91 2.86 0.01
N THR A 127 13.19 3.23 0.10
CA THR A 127 14.30 2.29 0.30
C THR A 127 15.08 2.68 1.55
N HIS A 128 15.16 1.81 2.55
CA HIS A 128 15.97 2.00 3.75
C HIS A 128 17.01 0.89 3.88
N LEU A 129 18.27 1.27 4.10
CA LEU A 129 19.39 0.36 4.27
C LEU A 129 19.99 0.51 5.66
N LYS A 130 20.35 -0.63 6.25
CA LYS A 130 21.21 -0.70 7.43
C LYS A 130 22.56 -1.25 7.01
N LEU A 131 23.65 -0.54 7.35
CA LEU A 131 25.01 -0.98 7.08
C LEU A 131 25.60 -1.68 8.31
N ASN A 132 26.57 -2.57 8.10
CA ASN A 132 27.31 -3.24 9.17
C ASN A 132 28.21 -2.28 9.97
N SER A 133 28.74 -1.27 9.29
CA SER A 133 29.61 -0.22 9.80
C SER A 133 28.77 0.95 10.32
N LYS A 134 29.28 1.60 11.36
CA LYS A 134 28.66 2.80 11.99
C LYS A 134 29.56 4.03 11.86
N LYS A 135 30.60 3.96 11.02
CA LYS A 135 31.65 4.98 10.91
C LYS A 135 31.14 6.29 10.30
N ASP A 136 30.07 6.22 9.52
CA ASP A 136 29.29 7.34 9.02
C ASP A 136 28.67 8.14 10.17
N PHE A 137 27.99 7.48 11.11
CA PHE A 137 27.40 8.12 12.27
C PHE A 137 28.44 8.60 13.30
N ILE A 138 29.42 7.76 13.63
CA ILE A 138 30.34 8.01 14.75
C ILE A 138 31.48 8.96 14.32
N ALA A 139 31.96 8.83 13.09
CA ALA A 139 33.18 9.48 12.65
C ALA A 139 33.03 10.33 11.38
N GLY A 140 31.80 10.46 10.86
CA GLY A 140 31.52 11.18 9.61
C GLY A 140 32.18 10.57 8.38
N ASP A 141 32.57 9.29 8.42
CA ASP A 141 33.24 8.61 7.31
C ASP A 141 32.23 7.96 6.37
N ASN A 142 32.06 8.57 5.19
CA ASN A 142 31.05 8.16 4.21
C ASN A 142 31.52 7.08 3.22
N LYS A 143 32.71 6.47 3.39
CA LYS A 143 33.25 5.50 2.41
C LYS A 143 32.35 4.28 2.14
N ASP A 144 31.50 3.92 3.10
CA ASP A 144 30.57 2.80 2.97
C ASP A 144 29.16 3.23 2.50
N ILE A 145 28.91 4.53 2.34
CA ILE A 145 27.58 5.06 2.02
C ILE A 145 27.24 4.82 0.55
N ILE A 146 26.11 4.14 0.32
CA ILE A 146 25.42 4.13 -0.96
C ILE A 146 24.54 5.37 -1.00
N ALA A 147 25.00 6.41 -1.72
CA ALA A 147 24.30 7.69 -1.79
C ALA A 147 22.79 7.51 -2.04
N THR A 148 21.96 8.28 -1.35
CA THR A 148 20.50 8.15 -1.45
C THR A 148 20.00 8.46 -2.87
N ASP A 149 20.74 9.26 -3.65
CA ASP A 149 20.49 9.44 -5.08
C ASP A 149 20.76 8.16 -5.89
N THR A 150 21.80 7.40 -5.55
CA THR A 150 22.05 6.08 -6.14
C THR A 150 20.92 5.11 -5.83
N GLN A 151 20.36 5.13 -4.62
CA GLN A 151 19.20 4.30 -4.28
C GLN A 151 17.98 4.63 -5.15
N LYS A 152 17.67 5.93 -5.34
CA LYS A 152 16.65 6.41 -6.28
C LYS A 152 16.90 5.92 -7.71
N ASN A 153 18.14 6.05 -8.21
CA ASN A 153 18.51 5.60 -9.55
C ASN A 153 18.36 4.08 -9.69
N THR A 154 18.72 3.30 -8.66
CA THR A 154 18.52 1.85 -8.62
C THR A 154 17.05 1.47 -8.79
N VAL A 155 16.13 2.14 -8.10
CA VAL A 155 14.68 1.91 -8.26
C VAL A 155 14.25 2.08 -9.72
N TYR A 156 14.61 3.18 -10.37
CA TYR A 156 14.26 3.42 -11.78
C TYR A 156 14.87 2.38 -12.73
N VAL A 157 16.15 2.04 -12.54
CA VAL A 157 16.86 1.08 -13.40
C VAL A 157 16.28 -0.33 -13.24
N LEU A 158 15.94 -0.75 -12.01
CA LEU A 158 15.34 -2.05 -11.77
C LEU A 158 13.93 -2.13 -12.39
N ALA A 159 13.11 -1.09 -12.22
CA ALA A 159 11.79 -1.02 -12.85
C ALA A 159 11.88 -1.09 -14.39
N ASN A 160 12.85 -0.39 -14.99
CA ASN A 160 13.06 -0.44 -16.45
C ASN A 160 13.53 -1.82 -16.93
N ARG A 161 14.43 -2.49 -16.20
CA ARG A 161 15.04 -3.74 -16.64
C ARG A 161 14.15 -4.97 -16.41
N HIS A 162 13.36 -4.94 -15.35
CA HIS A 162 12.59 -6.11 -14.90
C HIS A 162 11.09 -5.90 -14.98
N GLY A 163 10.63 -4.68 -15.27
CA GLY A 163 9.23 -4.30 -15.15
C GLY A 163 8.80 -4.16 -13.68
N VAL A 164 7.51 -3.89 -13.50
CA VAL A 164 6.85 -3.91 -12.20
C VAL A 164 5.59 -4.76 -12.32
N ASN A 165 5.68 -5.99 -11.82
CA ASN A 165 4.55 -6.90 -11.80
C ASN A 165 3.64 -6.51 -10.66
N SER A 166 3.99 -6.80 -9.41
CA SER A 166 3.27 -6.39 -8.19
C SER A 166 4.17 -5.60 -7.23
N PRO A 167 3.60 -4.83 -6.28
CA PRO A 167 4.37 -4.13 -5.25
C PRO A 167 5.34 -5.06 -4.50
N GLU A 168 4.86 -6.25 -4.12
CA GLU A 168 5.62 -7.23 -3.35
C GLU A 168 6.80 -7.81 -4.14
N GLU A 169 6.58 -8.19 -5.40
CA GLU A 169 7.66 -8.69 -6.27
C GLU A 169 8.72 -7.61 -6.53
N PHE A 170 8.28 -6.37 -6.75
CA PHE A 170 9.20 -5.27 -6.97
C PHE A 170 10.01 -4.93 -5.71
N ALA A 171 9.37 -4.91 -4.55
CA ALA A 171 10.05 -4.71 -3.27
C ALA A 171 11.09 -5.82 -2.98
N LEU A 172 10.74 -7.09 -3.25
CA LEU A 172 11.68 -8.22 -3.15
C LEU A 172 12.88 -8.08 -4.08
N LEU A 173 12.66 -7.64 -5.32
CA LEU A 173 13.72 -7.38 -6.31
C LEU A 173 14.69 -6.30 -5.80
N VAL A 174 14.16 -5.18 -5.29
CA VAL A 174 14.96 -4.06 -4.79
C VAL A 174 15.75 -4.47 -3.53
N CYS A 175 15.13 -5.14 -2.56
CA CYS A 175 15.81 -5.70 -1.39
C CYS A 175 16.96 -6.63 -1.80
N SER A 176 16.67 -7.57 -2.70
CA SER A 176 17.65 -8.55 -3.19
C SER A 176 18.82 -7.87 -3.88
N HIS A 177 18.58 -6.82 -4.68
CA HIS A 177 19.62 -6.06 -5.35
C HIS A 177 20.61 -5.44 -4.35
N PHE A 178 20.12 -4.72 -3.33
CA PHE A 178 21.02 -4.07 -2.37
C PHE A 178 21.83 -5.07 -1.56
N LEU A 179 21.19 -6.15 -1.09
CA LEU A 179 21.88 -7.19 -0.33
C LEU A 179 22.90 -7.96 -1.19
N TYR A 180 22.59 -8.24 -2.44
CA TYR A 180 23.51 -8.96 -3.33
C TYR A 180 24.70 -8.09 -3.76
N THR A 181 24.44 -6.84 -4.17
CA THR A 181 25.45 -5.94 -4.73
C THR A 181 26.43 -5.43 -3.68
N TYR A 182 25.96 -5.07 -2.48
CA TYR A 182 26.77 -4.39 -1.46
C TYR A 182 26.95 -5.27 -0.23
N ARG A 183 28.11 -5.91 -0.08
CA ARG A 183 28.39 -6.89 0.99
C ARG A 183 28.19 -6.35 2.41
N HIS A 184 28.40 -5.06 2.60
CA HIS A 184 28.31 -4.38 3.90
C HIS A 184 26.89 -3.90 4.26
N VAL A 185 25.90 -4.05 3.37
CA VAL A 185 24.48 -3.86 3.72
C VAL A 185 24.02 -5.04 4.56
N GLU A 186 23.59 -4.82 5.79
CA GLU A 186 23.11 -5.86 6.72
C GLU A 186 21.62 -6.14 6.52
N GLU A 187 20.82 -5.11 6.24
CA GLU A 187 19.37 -5.20 6.08
C GLU A 187 18.91 -4.20 5.01
N ALA A 188 17.93 -4.61 4.21
CA ALA A 188 17.22 -3.75 3.27
C ALA A 188 15.72 -3.82 3.56
N THR A 189 15.10 -2.65 3.77
CA THR A 189 13.66 -2.48 3.89
C THR A 189 13.17 -1.67 2.69
N VAL A 190 12.17 -2.19 1.98
CA VAL A 190 11.55 -1.52 0.84
C VAL A 190 10.06 -1.46 1.07
N HIS A 191 9.50 -0.25 1.06
CA HIS A 191 8.06 -0.01 1.09
C HIS A 191 7.61 0.46 -0.30
N VAL A 192 6.50 -0.09 -0.78
CA VAL A 192 5.93 0.26 -2.07
C VAL A 192 4.44 0.50 -1.88
N GLU A 193 3.99 1.70 -2.23
CA GLU A 193 2.59 2.03 -2.36
C GLU A 193 2.20 2.10 -3.83
N GLU A 194 1.04 1.56 -4.17
CA GLU A 194 0.48 1.62 -5.51
C GLU A 194 -0.64 2.66 -5.62
N TYR A 195 -0.54 3.50 -6.65
CA TYR A 195 -1.56 4.47 -6.98
C TYR A 195 -2.74 3.76 -7.67
N PRO A 196 -3.98 3.94 -7.18
CA PRO A 196 -5.14 3.16 -7.60
C PRO A 196 -5.72 3.66 -8.94
N TRP A 197 -4.98 3.42 -10.02
CA TRP A 197 -5.48 3.60 -11.38
C TRP A 197 -6.38 2.45 -11.78
N GLU A 198 -7.61 2.78 -12.18
CA GLU A 198 -8.55 1.84 -12.78
C GLU A 198 -8.63 2.11 -14.29
N ARG A 199 -8.75 1.05 -15.10
CA ARG A 199 -8.98 1.20 -16.53
C ARG A 199 -10.34 1.88 -16.76
N LEU A 200 -10.36 2.92 -17.58
CA LEU A 200 -11.60 3.61 -17.91
C LEU A 200 -12.53 2.67 -18.69
N GLN A 201 -13.79 2.57 -18.27
CA GLN A 201 -14.82 1.85 -19.02
C GLN A 201 -15.74 2.82 -19.76
N VAL A 202 -15.95 2.57 -21.05
CA VAL A 202 -16.87 3.32 -21.93
C VAL A 202 -17.81 2.33 -22.59
N ASP A 203 -19.12 2.54 -22.47
CA ASP A 203 -20.15 1.61 -22.95
C ASP A 203 -19.94 0.17 -22.47
N GLN A 204 -19.59 -0.01 -21.19
CA GLN A 204 -19.26 -1.30 -20.56
C GLN A 204 -18.09 -2.05 -21.23
N ARG A 205 -17.23 -1.33 -21.95
CA ARG A 205 -16.00 -1.85 -22.54
C ARG A 205 -14.78 -1.13 -21.98
N ASP A 206 -13.75 -1.91 -21.74
CA ASP A 206 -12.46 -1.43 -21.30
C ASP A 206 -11.77 -0.58 -22.38
N HIS A 207 -11.30 0.62 -22.00
CA HIS A 207 -10.52 1.47 -22.89
C HIS A 207 -9.08 0.95 -23.01
N ASN A 208 -8.53 0.93 -24.24
CA ASN A 208 -7.20 0.37 -24.50
C ASN A 208 -6.07 1.04 -23.71
N HIS A 209 -6.15 2.35 -23.48
CA HIS A 209 -5.05 3.15 -22.92
C HIS A 209 -5.49 4.38 -22.12
N ALA A 210 -6.70 4.37 -21.55
CA ALA A 210 -7.19 5.44 -20.68
C ALA A 210 -7.53 4.89 -19.29
N PHE A 211 -7.21 5.67 -18.27
CA PHE A 211 -7.30 5.26 -16.87
C PHE A 211 -7.91 6.42 -16.05
N ILE A 212 -8.61 6.06 -14.99
CA ILE A 212 -9.19 6.98 -14.01
C ILE A 212 -8.56 6.72 -12.64
N PHE A 213 -8.23 7.78 -11.91
CA PHE A 213 -7.73 7.67 -10.56
C PHE A 213 -8.89 7.39 -9.61
N SER A 214 -8.90 6.22 -8.96
CA SER A 214 -10.01 5.70 -8.17
C SER A 214 -9.58 5.33 -6.75
N PRO A 215 -9.42 6.31 -5.83
CA PRO A 215 -8.91 6.07 -4.48
C PRO A 215 -9.96 5.47 -3.54
N LYS A 216 -10.52 4.30 -3.91
CA LYS A 216 -11.45 3.51 -3.09
C LYS A 216 -10.73 2.79 -1.95
N SER A 217 -9.46 2.45 -2.17
CA SER A 217 -8.51 1.88 -1.23
C SER A 217 -7.10 2.00 -1.81
N PHE A 218 -6.09 2.18 -0.98
CA PHE A 218 -4.68 2.17 -1.40
C PHE A 218 -4.07 0.82 -1.07
N ARG A 219 -3.39 0.21 -2.05
CA ARG A 219 -2.58 -0.99 -1.86
C ARG A 219 -1.16 -0.60 -1.52
N PHE A 220 -0.56 -1.30 -0.58
CA PHE A 220 0.86 -1.16 -0.29
C PHE A 220 1.47 -2.49 0.16
N CYS A 221 2.79 -2.55 0.15
CA CYS A 221 3.53 -3.61 0.81
C CYS A 221 4.82 -3.08 1.46
N THR A 222 5.36 -3.85 2.39
CA THR A 222 6.68 -3.65 2.96
C THR A 222 7.43 -4.97 2.97
N VAL A 223 8.62 -4.99 2.39
CA VAL A 223 9.55 -6.12 2.45
C VAL A 223 10.74 -5.72 3.31
N VAL A 224 11.02 -6.52 4.34
CA VAL A 224 12.23 -6.39 5.16
C VAL A 224 13.07 -7.64 4.96
N GLN A 225 14.31 -7.48 4.53
CA GLN A 225 15.23 -8.60 4.36
C GLN A 225 16.56 -8.32 5.04
N LYS A 226 16.90 -9.15 6.02
CA LYS A 226 18.23 -9.22 6.59
C LYS A 226 19.11 -10.12 5.73
N ARG A 227 20.40 -9.80 5.65
CA ARG A 227 21.39 -10.59 4.95
C ARG A 227 21.37 -12.03 5.46
N ASN A 228 21.30 -12.98 4.52
CA ASN A 228 21.25 -14.43 4.78
C ASN A 228 20.00 -14.92 5.55
N GLU A 229 18.98 -14.09 5.70
CA GLU A 229 17.68 -14.48 6.25
C GLU A 229 16.60 -14.46 5.15
N ARG A 230 15.46 -15.11 5.45
CA ARG A 230 14.29 -15.04 4.56
C ARG A 230 13.67 -13.64 4.63
N PRO A 231 13.16 -13.10 3.50
CA PRO A 231 12.45 -11.83 3.53
C PRO A 231 11.15 -11.97 4.32
N LYS A 232 10.85 -10.96 5.14
CA LYS A 232 9.54 -10.74 5.74
C LYS A 232 8.73 -9.86 4.79
N ILE A 233 7.60 -10.36 4.32
CA ILE A 233 6.73 -9.67 3.36
C ILE A 233 5.43 -9.33 4.06
N VAL A 234 5.09 -8.05 4.08
CA VAL A 234 3.84 -7.54 4.65
C VAL A 234 3.06 -6.86 3.53
N GLY A 235 1.90 -7.41 3.15
CA GLY A 235 0.94 -6.74 2.27
C GLY A 235 -0.01 -5.88 3.09
N GLY A 236 -0.68 -4.93 2.44
CA GLY A 236 -1.62 -4.06 3.11
C GLY A 236 -2.60 -3.32 2.21
N LEU A 237 -3.67 -2.87 2.87
CA LEU A 237 -4.63 -1.92 2.32
C LEU A 237 -4.95 -0.84 3.36
N ARG A 238 -5.17 0.39 2.89
CA ARG A 238 -5.60 1.51 3.73
C ARG A 238 -6.65 2.36 3.01
N ASP A 239 -7.30 3.23 3.78
CA ASP A 239 -8.31 4.18 3.33
C ASP A 239 -9.53 3.57 2.63
N LEU A 240 -9.83 2.30 2.91
CA LEU A 240 -11.07 1.67 2.47
C LEU A 240 -12.24 2.20 3.30
N ARG A 241 -12.86 3.29 2.86
CA ARG A 241 -14.02 3.89 3.52
C ARG A 241 -15.32 3.22 3.09
N VAL A 242 -16.04 2.65 4.06
CA VAL A 242 -17.33 1.98 3.84
C VAL A 242 -18.39 2.48 4.81
N LEU A 243 -19.66 2.38 4.41
CA LEU A 243 -20.82 2.77 5.21
C LEU A 243 -22.00 1.85 4.88
N LYS A 244 -22.69 1.36 5.91
CA LYS A 244 -24.02 0.77 5.82
C LYS A 244 -24.98 1.49 6.76
N THR A 245 -26.22 1.65 6.32
CA THR A 245 -27.23 2.49 6.99
C THR A 245 -28.06 1.76 8.03
N THR A 246 -27.93 0.44 8.10
CA THR A 246 -28.68 -0.45 9.00
C THR A 246 -27.89 -1.74 9.22
N GLN A 247 -28.51 -2.77 9.81
CA GLN A 247 -27.92 -4.08 10.09
C GLN A 247 -26.67 -3.96 10.97
N SER A 248 -26.65 -2.96 11.87
CA SER A 248 -25.67 -2.83 12.93
C SER A 248 -26.37 -2.45 14.22
N ALA A 249 -26.04 -3.16 15.30
CA ALA A 249 -26.49 -2.83 16.64
C ALA A 249 -25.29 -2.57 17.55
N PHE A 250 -25.61 -2.06 18.74
CA PHE A 250 -24.72 -2.07 19.91
C PHE A 250 -25.56 -2.00 21.17
N THR A 251 -25.70 -3.14 21.84
CA THR A 251 -26.56 -3.34 23.02
C THR A 251 -25.81 -4.12 24.09
N ASP A 252 -26.38 -4.21 25.29
CA ASP A 252 -25.92 -5.11 26.37
C ASP A 252 -24.46 -4.92 26.80
N PHE A 253 -23.92 -3.70 26.62
CA PHE A 253 -22.58 -3.33 27.10
C PHE A 253 -22.62 -2.86 28.56
N ILE A 254 -21.44 -2.77 29.20
CA ILE A 254 -21.28 -2.44 30.62
C ILE A 254 -22.09 -1.20 31.00
N GLN A 255 -22.81 -1.29 32.12
CA GLN A 255 -23.54 -0.20 32.74
C GLN A 255 -22.79 0.23 34.00
N ASP A 256 -22.09 1.36 33.91
CA ASP A 256 -21.39 2.02 35.02
C ASP A 256 -21.83 3.48 35.14
N GLU A 257 -21.27 4.21 36.12
CA GLU A 257 -21.58 5.62 36.38
C GLU A 257 -21.14 6.59 35.27
N TYR A 258 -20.34 6.16 34.29
CA TYR A 258 -19.84 6.99 33.19
C TYR A 258 -20.61 6.80 31.89
N ARG A 259 -21.50 5.79 31.82
CA ARG A 259 -22.30 5.49 30.63
C ARG A 259 -23.45 6.49 30.44
N THR A 260 -23.41 7.20 29.30
CA THR A 260 -24.55 7.98 28.78
C THR A 260 -25.15 7.39 27.51
N LEU A 261 -24.48 6.41 26.90
CA LEU A 261 -24.90 5.82 25.62
C LEU A 261 -26.08 4.85 25.83
N PRO A 262 -27.22 5.06 25.17
CA PRO A 262 -28.31 4.08 25.17
C PRO A 262 -27.97 2.86 24.30
N ASP A 263 -28.63 1.75 24.57
CA ASP A 263 -28.62 0.60 23.66
C ASP A 263 -29.30 0.98 22.34
N VAL A 264 -28.69 0.55 21.23
CA VAL A 264 -29.20 0.81 19.88
C VAL A 264 -29.30 -0.50 19.10
N ASN A 265 -30.52 -0.89 18.74
CA ASN A 265 -30.79 -2.10 17.97
C ASN A 265 -30.54 -1.92 16.46
N ASP A 266 -30.53 -0.68 15.99
CA ASP A 266 -30.13 -0.33 14.63
C ASP A 266 -29.41 1.02 14.61
N ARG A 267 -28.33 1.10 13.83
CA ARG A 267 -27.52 2.32 13.66
C ARG A 267 -26.73 2.28 12.35
N ILE A 268 -26.31 3.46 11.91
CA ILE A 268 -25.29 3.58 10.86
C ILE A 268 -23.97 2.99 11.37
N PHE A 269 -23.33 2.17 10.53
CA PHE A 269 -21.97 1.73 10.72
C PHE A 269 -21.11 2.22 9.57
N SER A 270 -20.15 3.09 9.86
CA SER A 270 -19.14 3.53 8.91
C SER A 270 -17.75 3.37 9.50
N THR A 271 -16.79 3.02 8.64
CA THR A 271 -15.40 2.85 9.03
C THR A 271 -14.47 3.21 7.88
N ILE A 272 -13.19 3.38 8.20
CA ILE A 272 -12.09 3.48 7.25
C ILE A 272 -11.14 2.35 7.58
N VAL A 273 -11.20 1.26 6.81
CA VAL A 273 -10.45 0.04 7.12
C VAL A 273 -8.99 0.22 6.75
N THR A 274 -8.11 -0.13 7.70
CA THR A 274 -6.69 -0.41 7.45
C THR A 274 -6.44 -1.85 7.81
N ALA A 275 -5.79 -2.60 6.92
CA ALA A 275 -5.39 -3.97 7.15
C ALA A 275 -3.96 -4.20 6.68
N THR A 276 -3.19 -4.98 7.43
CA THR A 276 -1.88 -5.50 7.02
C THR A 276 -1.80 -6.99 7.29
N TRP A 277 -1.09 -7.73 6.45
CA TRP A 277 -0.95 -9.17 6.61
C TRP A 277 0.48 -9.62 6.29
N GLU A 278 0.96 -10.59 7.04
CA GLU A 278 2.28 -11.17 6.83
C GLU A 278 2.18 -12.51 6.12
N TYR A 279 2.90 -12.62 5.00
CA TYR A 279 3.00 -13.85 4.24
C TYR A 279 3.92 -14.86 4.94
N SER A 280 3.53 -16.13 4.96
CA SER A 280 4.34 -17.26 5.43
C SER A 280 5.40 -17.70 4.42
N THR A 281 5.21 -17.34 3.14
CA THR A 281 6.07 -17.70 2.01
C THR A 281 5.92 -16.68 0.88
N ALA A 282 6.97 -16.51 0.08
CA ALA A 282 6.91 -15.79 -1.20
C ALA A 282 6.68 -16.73 -2.39
N ASN A 283 6.87 -18.04 -2.18
CA ASN A 283 6.90 -19.02 -3.25
C ASN A 283 5.49 -19.35 -3.74
N GLY A 284 5.23 -19.17 -5.04
CA GLY A 284 3.95 -19.50 -5.67
C GLY A 284 2.78 -18.63 -5.19
N VAL A 285 3.05 -17.41 -4.72
CA VAL A 285 2.01 -16.46 -4.31
C VAL A 285 1.64 -15.57 -5.48
N ASP A 286 0.36 -15.54 -5.84
CA ASP A 286 -0.20 -14.47 -6.64
C ASP A 286 -0.58 -13.32 -5.70
N PHE A 287 0.28 -12.32 -5.61
CA PHE A 287 0.07 -11.20 -4.68
C PHE A 287 -1.13 -10.33 -5.06
N ASP A 288 -1.45 -10.23 -6.35
CA ASP A 288 -2.60 -9.46 -6.82
C ASP A 288 -3.91 -10.16 -6.42
N ASP A 289 -4.00 -11.47 -6.64
CA ASP A 289 -5.16 -12.29 -6.22
C ASP A 289 -5.35 -12.29 -4.69
N VAL A 290 -4.26 -12.38 -3.92
CA VAL A 290 -4.35 -12.31 -2.46
C VAL A 290 -4.88 -10.95 -2.00
N TRP A 291 -4.38 -9.84 -2.58
CA TRP A 291 -4.85 -8.51 -2.21
C TRP A 291 -6.34 -8.33 -2.49
N GLU A 292 -6.81 -8.77 -3.67
CA GLU A 292 -8.23 -8.75 -4.04
C GLU A 292 -9.06 -9.63 -3.09
N THR A 293 -8.63 -10.86 -2.83
CA THR A 293 -9.31 -11.78 -1.91
C THR A 293 -9.45 -11.18 -0.51
N VAL A 294 -8.40 -10.53 0.00
CA VAL A 294 -8.45 -9.85 1.31
C VAL A 294 -9.49 -8.73 1.31
N LYS A 295 -9.46 -7.84 0.31
CA LYS A 295 -10.41 -6.75 0.16
C LYS A 295 -11.85 -7.27 0.06
N GLU A 296 -12.08 -8.32 -0.73
CA GLU A 296 -13.39 -8.96 -0.87
C GLU A 296 -13.90 -9.57 0.43
N CYS A 297 -13.05 -10.24 1.21
CA CYS A 297 -13.45 -10.80 2.50
C CYS A 297 -13.90 -9.72 3.48
N ILE A 298 -13.21 -8.57 3.50
CA ILE A 298 -13.57 -7.42 4.34
C ILE A 298 -14.93 -6.87 3.90
N LEU A 299 -15.13 -6.66 2.59
CA LEU A 299 -16.39 -6.15 2.04
C LEU A 299 -17.55 -7.12 2.26
N ASP A 300 -17.34 -8.43 2.08
CA ASP A 300 -18.33 -9.48 2.35
C ASP A 300 -18.79 -9.45 3.80
N LYS A 301 -17.85 -9.39 4.76
CA LYS A 301 -18.20 -9.35 6.19
C LYS A 301 -18.76 -8.03 6.66
N PHE A 302 -18.45 -6.94 5.97
CA PHE A 302 -19.10 -5.66 6.24
C PHE A 302 -20.54 -5.61 5.73
N ALA A 303 -20.75 -5.96 4.45
CA ALA A 303 -22.02 -5.73 3.74
C ALA A 303 -22.97 -6.93 3.79
N GLY A 304 -22.48 -8.14 3.54
CA GLY A 304 -23.30 -9.34 3.33
C GLY A 304 -24.03 -9.35 1.99
N PRO A 305 -25.07 -10.20 1.83
CA PRO A 305 -25.84 -10.29 0.59
C PRO A 305 -26.48 -8.94 0.20
N PRO A 306 -26.46 -8.53 -1.08
CA PRO A 306 -26.92 -7.21 -1.50
C PRO A 306 -28.37 -6.87 -1.11
N ASP A 307 -29.26 -7.86 -1.11
CA ASP A 307 -30.69 -7.64 -0.86
C ASP A 307 -31.07 -7.59 0.63
N THR A 308 -30.29 -8.26 1.49
CA THR A 308 -30.65 -8.44 2.91
C THR A 308 -29.62 -7.92 3.90
N GLY A 309 -28.39 -7.71 3.43
CA GLY A 309 -27.21 -7.43 4.24
C GLY A 309 -26.89 -8.53 5.25
N ILE A 310 -25.92 -8.25 6.11
CA ILE A 310 -25.56 -9.06 7.28
C ILE A 310 -25.58 -8.22 8.56
N PHE A 311 -26.22 -8.76 9.60
CA PHE A 311 -26.30 -8.12 10.91
C PHE A 311 -24.94 -8.14 11.62
N SER A 312 -24.53 -6.97 12.14
CA SER A 312 -23.30 -6.78 12.92
C SER A 312 -23.63 -6.38 14.37
N PRO A 313 -23.44 -7.27 15.36
CA PRO A 313 -23.67 -6.94 16.77
C PRO A 313 -22.60 -6.01 17.35
N SER A 314 -21.40 -5.99 16.76
CA SER A 314 -20.30 -5.12 17.17
C SER A 314 -19.26 -5.00 16.06
N VAL A 315 -18.46 -3.92 16.09
CA VAL A 315 -17.34 -3.74 15.15
C VAL A 315 -16.29 -4.83 15.37
N GLN A 316 -16.04 -5.20 16.64
CA GLN A 316 -15.14 -6.27 17.04
C GLN A 316 -15.49 -7.59 16.36
N ASN A 317 -16.78 -7.97 16.34
CA ASN A 317 -17.20 -9.22 15.75
C ASN A 317 -17.06 -9.20 14.22
N THR A 318 -17.46 -8.11 13.57
CA THR A 318 -17.28 -7.95 12.11
C THR A 318 -15.81 -8.04 11.72
N LEU A 319 -14.93 -7.35 12.47
CA LEU A 319 -13.48 -7.37 12.28
C LEU A 319 -12.94 -8.80 12.39
N TYR A 320 -13.24 -9.49 13.49
CA TYR A 320 -12.80 -10.88 13.70
C TYR A 320 -13.28 -11.83 12.61
N LEU A 321 -14.53 -11.71 12.16
CA LEU A 321 -15.08 -12.56 11.11
C LEU A 321 -14.40 -12.30 9.76
N ALA A 322 -14.02 -11.06 9.46
CA ALA A 322 -13.25 -10.72 8.27
C ALA A 322 -11.84 -11.33 8.33
N GLU A 323 -11.11 -11.11 9.43
CA GLU A 323 -9.77 -11.68 9.65
C GLU A 323 -9.78 -13.21 9.55
N LYS A 324 -10.76 -13.85 10.19
CA LYS A 324 -10.93 -15.30 10.16
C LYS A 324 -11.17 -15.79 8.73
N MET A 325 -12.09 -15.15 7.99
CA MET A 325 -12.38 -15.53 6.61
C MET A 325 -11.13 -15.42 5.71
N ILE A 326 -10.32 -14.39 5.91
CA ILE A 326 -9.07 -14.18 5.17
C ILE A 326 -8.09 -15.33 5.44
N LEU A 327 -7.87 -15.66 6.72
CA LEU A 327 -7.02 -16.80 7.09
C LEU A 327 -7.63 -18.14 6.63
N ASP A 328 -8.94 -18.28 6.50
CA ASP A 328 -9.52 -19.51 5.96
C ASP A 328 -9.31 -19.63 4.45
N LYS A 329 -9.33 -18.52 3.69
CA LYS A 329 -9.18 -18.53 2.22
C LYS A 329 -7.74 -18.47 1.72
N VAL A 330 -6.84 -17.82 2.45
CA VAL A 330 -5.47 -17.54 1.99
C VAL A 330 -4.44 -18.22 2.90
N GLU A 331 -4.07 -19.46 2.56
CA GLU A 331 -3.11 -20.27 3.33
C GLU A 331 -1.74 -19.61 3.50
N GLN A 332 -1.35 -18.79 2.52
CA GLN A 332 -0.07 -18.09 2.49
C GLN A 332 -0.02 -16.91 3.46
N ILE A 333 -1.13 -16.49 4.07
CA ILE A 333 -1.14 -15.49 5.16
C ILE A 333 -0.96 -16.19 6.51
N SER A 334 0.05 -15.77 7.27
CA SER A 334 0.35 -16.28 8.62
C SER A 334 -0.39 -15.53 9.72
N ARG A 335 -0.54 -14.22 9.55
CA ARG A 335 -1.26 -13.32 10.46
C ARG A 335 -1.78 -12.10 9.71
N ILE A 336 -2.86 -11.54 10.23
CA ILE A 336 -3.49 -10.32 9.75
C ILE A 336 -3.75 -9.39 10.94
N ASP A 337 -3.52 -8.11 10.74
CA ASP A 337 -3.79 -7.02 11.67
C ASP A 337 -4.76 -6.06 11.00
N MET A 338 -5.86 -5.73 11.68
CA MET A 338 -6.89 -4.83 11.17
C MET A 338 -7.23 -3.74 12.19
N SER A 339 -7.50 -2.54 11.68
CA SER A 339 -8.06 -1.42 12.42
C SER A 339 -9.30 -0.88 11.72
N MET A 340 -10.38 -0.73 12.48
CA MET A 340 -11.69 -0.27 12.02
C MET A 340 -12.18 0.86 12.95
N PRO A 341 -11.75 2.11 12.75
CA PRO A 341 -12.32 3.25 13.47
C PRO A 341 -13.82 3.36 13.19
N ASN A 342 -14.63 3.58 14.22
CA ASN A 342 -16.06 3.79 14.07
C ASN A 342 -16.31 5.27 13.76
N LYS A 343 -16.66 5.57 12.50
CA LYS A 343 -17.02 6.92 12.04
C LYS A 343 -18.49 7.18 12.35
N HIS A 344 -18.73 8.12 13.25
CA HIS A 344 -20.05 8.35 13.83
C HIS A 344 -20.94 9.20 12.91
N TYR A 345 -22.20 8.78 12.82
CA TYR A 345 -23.31 9.53 12.23
C TYR A 345 -24.44 9.53 13.26
N PHE A 346 -24.58 10.61 14.02
CA PHE A 346 -25.57 10.68 15.09
C PHE A 346 -26.92 11.15 14.56
N THR A 347 -28.00 10.66 15.17
CA THR A 347 -29.33 11.22 14.91
C THR A 347 -29.42 12.61 15.54
N LEU A 348 -29.99 13.55 14.81
CA LEU A 348 -30.26 14.89 15.35
C LEU A 348 -31.55 14.86 16.17
N ASP A 349 -31.47 15.35 17.40
CA ASP A 349 -32.65 15.63 18.22
C ASP A 349 -33.37 16.89 17.71
N LEU A 350 -34.40 16.67 16.88
CA LEU A 350 -35.22 17.76 16.34
C LEU A 350 -36.39 18.15 17.26
N SER A 351 -36.55 17.52 18.43
CA SER A 351 -37.67 17.81 19.34
C SER A 351 -37.66 19.24 19.90
N LYS A 352 -36.50 19.91 19.83
CA LYS A 352 -36.32 21.31 20.25
C LYS A 352 -36.89 22.33 19.26
N PHE A 353 -37.22 21.91 18.05
CA PHE A 353 -37.82 22.78 17.04
C PHE A 353 -39.35 22.83 17.17
N PRO A 354 -39.99 23.95 16.78
CA PRO A 354 -41.45 24.04 16.78
C PRO A 354 -42.09 22.94 15.92
N THR A 355 -43.18 22.36 16.41
CA THR A 355 -43.94 21.32 15.70
C THR A 355 -44.60 21.83 14.41
N SER A 356 -44.70 23.15 14.23
CA SER A 356 -45.11 23.78 12.98
C SER A 356 -44.11 23.56 11.84
N ILE A 357 -42.84 23.28 12.16
CA ILE A 357 -41.75 23.06 11.21
C ILE A 357 -41.37 21.57 11.17
N VAL A 358 -41.26 20.92 12.33
CA VAL A 358 -40.91 19.49 12.42
C VAL A 358 -42.15 18.68 12.77
N LYS A 359 -42.60 17.85 11.83
CA LYS A 359 -43.87 17.10 11.93
C LYS A 359 -43.73 15.68 12.47
N SER A 360 -42.52 15.14 12.52
CA SER A 360 -42.24 13.75 12.90
C SER A 360 -40.85 13.58 13.47
N GLU A 361 -40.61 12.42 14.07
CA GLU A 361 -39.28 11.98 14.50
C GLU A 361 -38.29 11.93 13.32
N ASN A 362 -37.05 12.29 13.57
CA ASN A 362 -35.99 12.30 12.58
C ASN A 362 -35.40 10.89 12.38
N LYS A 363 -35.52 10.34 11.16
CA LYS A 363 -34.93 9.05 10.77
C LYS A 363 -34.06 9.15 9.52
N GLU A 364 -33.85 10.36 9.01
CA GLU A 364 -33.31 10.59 7.66
C GLU A 364 -32.10 11.51 7.67
N VAL A 365 -32.00 12.40 8.66
CA VAL A 365 -30.94 13.40 8.75
C VAL A 365 -30.00 13.05 9.90
N TYR A 366 -28.72 12.84 9.57
CA TYR A 366 -27.68 12.48 10.52
C TYR A 366 -26.59 13.56 10.56
N GLU A 367 -25.94 13.70 11.70
CA GLU A 367 -24.74 14.53 11.88
C GLU A 367 -23.48 13.65 11.71
N PRO A 368 -22.73 13.80 10.61
CA PRO A 368 -21.43 13.17 10.46
C PRO A 368 -20.43 13.84 11.40
N VAL A 369 -19.70 13.04 12.18
CA VAL A 369 -18.71 13.56 13.14
C VAL A 369 -17.32 13.12 12.72
N ASP A 370 -16.45 14.09 12.44
CA ASP A 370 -15.06 13.83 12.07
C ASP A 370 -14.25 13.28 13.27
N LYS A 371 -14.47 13.87 14.46
CA LYS A 371 -13.80 13.57 15.73
C LYS A 371 -14.76 13.80 16.90
N PRO A 372 -14.66 13.01 18.00
CA PRO A 372 -13.83 11.83 18.17
C PRO A 372 -14.37 10.63 17.36
N SER A 373 -13.58 9.56 17.26
CA SER A 373 -14.03 8.28 16.70
C SER A 373 -13.58 7.14 17.60
N GLY A 374 -14.45 6.14 17.80
CA GLY A 374 -14.02 4.88 18.43
C GLY A 374 -12.93 4.20 17.59
N ILE A 375 -12.01 3.49 18.23
CA ILE A 375 -10.98 2.70 17.56
C ILE A 375 -11.09 1.24 18.00
N ILE A 376 -11.17 0.34 17.02
CA ILE A 376 -11.23 -1.09 17.23
C ILE A 376 -10.11 -1.70 16.39
N HIS A 377 -9.26 -2.51 17.01
CA HIS A 377 -8.19 -3.21 16.33
C HIS A 377 -8.05 -4.63 16.87
N ALA A 378 -7.59 -5.54 16.03
CA ALA A 378 -7.14 -6.86 16.44
C ALA A 378 -6.03 -7.34 15.51
N MET A 379 -5.32 -8.37 15.97
CA MET A 379 -4.43 -9.17 15.13
C MET A 379 -4.83 -10.63 15.32
N LEU A 380 -5.15 -11.30 14.22
CA LEU A 380 -5.42 -12.74 14.19
C LEU A 380 -4.26 -13.48 13.53
N GLU A 381 -3.75 -14.51 14.18
CA GLU A 381 -2.66 -15.33 13.68
C GLU A 381 -3.02 -16.82 13.71
N ARG A 382 -2.44 -17.59 12.78
CA ARG A 382 -2.59 -19.04 12.80
C ARG A 382 -1.89 -19.62 14.02
N LYS A 383 -2.55 -20.56 14.71
CA LYS A 383 -1.91 -21.30 15.81
C LYS A 383 -0.71 -22.08 15.27
N GLN A 384 0.43 -21.97 15.95
CA GLN A 384 1.54 -22.88 15.70
C GLN A 384 1.18 -24.25 16.28
N GLU A 385 1.12 -25.27 15.42
CA GLU A 385 1.13 -26.67 15.88
C GLU A 385 2.38 -26.87 16.76
N PRO A 386 2.23 -27.33 18.01
CA PRO A 386 3.38 -27.61 18.84
C PRO A 386 4.27 -28.62 18.12
N ARG A 387 5.53 -28.24 17.85
CA ARG A 387 6.51 -29.17 17.29
C ARG A 387 6.52 -30.41 18.18
N SER A 388 6.05 -31.54 17.65
CA SER A 388 6.17 -32.84 18.29
C SER A 388 7.65 -33.03 18.59
N LYS A 389 8.01 -33.09 19.88
CA LYS A 389 9.35 -33.45 20.32
C LYS A 389 9.58 -34.89 19.85
N LEU A 390 10.33 -35.04 18.76
CA LEU A 390 10.90 -36.31 18.33
C LEU A 390 12.23 -36.53 19.05
#